data_AF-A0A942GNY7-F1
#
_entry.id   AF-A0A942GNY7-F1
#
_cell.length_a   1.000
_cell.length_b   1.000
_cell.length_c   1.000
_cell.angle_alpha   90.00
_cell.angle_beta   90.00
_cell.angle_gamma   90.00
#
_symmetry.space_group_name_H-M   'P 1'
#
loop_
_entity.id
_entity.type
_entity.pdbx_description
1 polymer ?
#
loop_
_entity_poly.entity_id
_entity_poly.type
_entity_poly.pdbx_seq_one_letter_code
_entity_poly.pdbx_strand_id
1 'polypeptide(L)'
;MSLREQKRYFEILKKYERKFNSNELEDYKMLVKRDKDDEDLDKLSMQRLIELHEKYHVNREKKNLDFLFKKPSEEENNSNQ
;
A
#
# COMPACT_ATOMS: atom_id res chain seq x y z
N MET A 1 5.60 16.93 -0.20
CA MET A 1 4.37 16.15 0.00
C MET A 1 3.30 17.11 0.46
N SER A 2 2.13 17.10 -0.18
CA SER A 2 0.96 17.88 0.25
C SER A 2 0.31 17.25 1.47
N LEU A 3 -0.36 18.04 2.33
CA LEU A 3 -1.14 17.56 3.48
C LEU A 3 -2.17 16.48 3.07
N ARG A 4 -2.69 16.59 1.84
CA ARG A 4 -3.61 15.60 1.26
C ARG A 4 -2.94 14.26 0.98
N GLU A 5 -1.70 14.30 0.51
CA GLU A 5 -0.91 13.09 0.24
C GLU A 5 -0.47 12.42 1.55
N GLN A 6 -0.09 13.21 2.55
CA GLN A 6 0.21 12.73 3.90
C GLN A 6 -0.95 11.93 4.50
N LYS A 7 -2.16 12.52 4.51
CA LYS A 7 -3.37 11.82 4.98
C LYS A 7 -3.64 10.54 4.19
N ARG A 8 -3.40 10.56 2.87
CA ARG A 8 -3.53 9.37 2.03
C ARG A 8 -2.54 8.28 2.43
N TYR A 9 -1.29 8.62 2.76
CA TYR A 9 -0.30 7.65 3.22
C TYR A 9 -0.70 7.04 4.56
N PHE A 10 -1.17 7.83 5.52
CA PHE A 10 -1.70 7.29 6.78
C PHE A 10 -2.89 6.34 6.55
N GLU A 11 -3.85 6.71 5.70
CA GLU A 11 -4.99 5.84 5.37
C GLU A 11 -4.58 4.52 4.72
N ILE A 12 -3.57 4.55 3.84
CA ILE A 12 -3.02 3.35 3.21
C ILE A 12 -2.31 2.51 4.27
N LEU A 13 -1.37 3.10 5.02
CA LEU A 13 -0.55 2.42 6.02
C LEU A 13 -1.37 1.84 7.16
N LYS A 14 -2.47 2.48 7.56
CA LYS A 14 -3.44 1.95 8.54
C LYS A 14 -3.98 0.57 8.14
N LYS A 15 -4.13 0.29 6.85
CA LYS A 15 -4.54 -1.05 6.36
C LYS A 15 -3.42 -2.09 6.46
N TYR A 16 -2.17 -1.63 6.45
CA TYR A 16 -0.98 -2.46 6.56
C TYR A 16 -0.41 -2.54 7.97
N GLU A 17 -0.97 -1.79 8.93
CA GLU A 17 -0.53 -1.77 10.33
C GLU A 17 -0.39 -3.18 10.93
N ARG A 18 -1.30 -4.09 10.57
CA ARG A 18 -1.27 -5.50 11.01
C ARG A 18 -0.10 -6.32 10.44
N LYS A 19 0.60 -5.80 9.44
CA LYS A 19 1.76 -6.42 8.76
C LYS A 19 3.08 -5.76 9.13
N PHE A 20 3.06 -4.74 9.99
CA PHE A 20 4.26 -4.07 10.44
C PHE A 20 5.02 -4.92 11.44
N ASN A 21 6.34 -4.85 11.38
CA ASN A 21 7.17 -5.37 12.45
C ASN A 21 7.06 -4.47 13.69
N SER A 22 7.47 -4.98 14.86
CA SER A 22 7.34 -4.23 16.13
C SER A 22 7.93 -2.82 16.07
N ASN A 23 9.13 -2.66 15.49
CA ASN A 23 9.80 -1.37 15.36
C ASN A 23 9.05 -0.43 14.39
N GLU A 24 8.56 -0.96 13.27
CA GLU A 24 7.83 -0.18 12.26
C GLU A 24 6.45 0.26 12.77
N LEU A 25 5.81 -0.57 13.58
CA LEU A 25 4.56 -0.25 14.25
C LEU A 25 4.76 0.89 15.26
N GLU A 26 5.87 0.87 15.99
CA GLU A 26 6.21 1.92 16.94
C GLU A 26 6.51 3.24 16.24
N ASP A 27 7.32 3.21 15.17
CA ASP A 27 7.57 4.35 14.28
C ASP A 27 6.25 4.92 13.76
N TYR A 28 5.40 4.08 13.19
CA TYR A 28 4.11 4.50 12.63
C TYR A 28 3.18 5.11 13.69
N LYS A 29 3.13 4.54 14.90
CA LYS A 29 2.35 5.11 16.01
C LYS A 29 2.84 6.49 16.42
N MET A 30 4.15 6.73 16.41
CA MET A 30 4.71 8.06 16.68
C MET A 30 4.30 9.07 15.59
N LEU A 31 4.35 8.67 14.32
CA LEU A 31 3.91 9.50 13.19
C LEU A 31 2.43 9.87 13.30
N VAL A 32 1.57 8.89 13.65
CA VAL A 32 0.13 9.11 13.83
C VAL A 32 -0.19 10.02 15.01
N LYS A 33 0.60 9.98 16.09
CA LYS A 33 0.41 10.89 17.22
C LYS A 33 0.70 12.33 16.81
N ARG A 34 1.84 12.58 16.15
CA ARG A 34 2.19 13.91 15.64
C ARG A 34 1.13 14.47 14.68
N ASP A 35 0.63 13.63 13.77
CA ASP A 35 -0.47 14.02 12.85
C ASP A 35 -1.79 14.35 13.57
N LYS A 36 -2.07 13.71 14.72
CA LYS A 36 -3.25 14.00 15.54
C LYS A 36 -3.12 15.26 16.38
N ASP A 37 -1.90 15.57 16.82
CA ASP A 37 -1.60 16.75 17.62
C ASP A 37 -1.45 18.00 16.73
N ASP A 38 -1.75 17.89 15.42
CA ASP A 38 -1.54 18.90 14.38
C ASP A 38 -0.09 19.42 14.34
N GLU A 39 0.87 18.60 14.80
CA GLU A 39 2.29 18.91 14.73
C GLU A 39 2.85 18.58 13.34
N ASP A 40 3.66 19.50 12.81
CA ASP A 40 4.38 19.26 11.56
C ASP A 40 5.37 18.10 11.72
N LEU A 41 5.28 17.13 10.82
CA LEU A 41 6.24 16.04 10.75
C LEU A 41 7.61 16.60 10.31
N ASP A 42 8.64 16.33 11.11
CA ASP A 42 10.01 16.62 10.73
C ASP A 42 10.43 15.84 9.46
N LYS A 43 11.54 16.25 8.85
CA LYS A 43 12.03 15.65 7.60
C LYS A 43 12.29 14.14 7.74
N LEU A 44 12.74 13.69 8.92
CA LEU A 44 13.01 12.28 9.20
C LEU A 44 11.70 11.47 9.26
N SER A 45 10.69 12.01 9.92
CA SER A 45 9.35 11.43 10.04
C SER A 45 8.67 11.30 8.70
N MET A 46 8.76 12.35 7.88
CA MET A 46 8.27 12.36 6.50
C MET A 46 8.95 11.27 5.66
N GLN A 47 10.28 11.16 5.77
CA GLN A 47 11.03 10.12 5.07
C GLN A 47 10.56 8.72 5.51
N ARG A 48 10.36 8.52 6.81
CA ARG A 48 9.91 7.25 7.36
C ARG A 48 8.51 6.85 6.91
N LEU A 49 7.60 7.82 6.80
CA LEU A 49 6.26 7.61 6.27
C LEU A 49 6.30 7.15 4.81
N ILE A 50 7.18 7.74 3.99
CA ILE A 50 7.39 7.37 2.59
C ILE A 50 7.96 5.96 2.48
N GLU A 51 9.00 5.63 3.27
CA GLU A 51 9.62 4.30 3.27
C GLU A 51 8.61 3.19 3.64
N LEU A 52 7.80 3.41 4.67
CA LEU A 52 6.73 2.48 5.05
C LEU A 52 5.72 2.34 3.91
N HIS A 53 5.34 3.45 3.28
CA HIS A 53 4.39 3.42 2.16
C HIS A 53 4.95 2.64 0.97
N GLU A 54 6.18 2.90 0.55
CA GLU A 54 6.82 2.15 -0.55
C GLU A 54 6.94 0.65 -0.21
N LYS A 55 7.38 0.33 1.00
CA LYS A 55 7.59 -1.05 1.45
C LYS A 55 6.31 -1.90 1.46
N TYR A 56 5.15 -1.32 1.78
CA TYR A 56 3.89 -2.07 1.91
C TYR A 56 2.89 -1.84 0.77
N HIS A 57 2.91 -0.66 0.14
CA HIS A 57 2.03 -0.32 -0.97
C HIS A 57 2.63 -0.66 -2.33
N VAL A 58 3.92 -0.35 -2.56
CA VAL A 58 4.57 -0.51 -3.88
C VAL A 58 5.09 -1.93 -4.08
N ASN A 59 5.57 -2.60 -3.03
CA ASN A 59 5.93 -4.02 -3.07
C ASN A 59 4.72 -4.99 -3.16
N ARG A 60 3.49 -4.48 -3.27
CA ARG A 60 2.43 -5.30 -3.85
C ARG A 60 2.68 -5.35 -5.34
N GLU A 61 3.36 -6.40 -5.81
CA GLU A 61 3.23 -6.83 -7.20
C GLU A 61 1.73 -6.85 -7.51
N LYS A 62 1.27 -5.91 -8.36
CA LYS A 62 -0.05 -6.00 -8.95
C LYS A 62 -0.03 -7.30 -9.75
N LYS A 63 -0.52 -8.39 -9.16
CA LYS A 63 -0.84 -9.59 -9.91
C LYS A 63 -1.78 -9.13 -11.02
N ASN A 64 -1.32 -9.16 -12.27
CA ASN A 64 -2.15 -8.81 -13.42
C ASN A 64 -3.31 -9.82 -13.44
N LEU A 65 -4.49 -9.37 -13.02
CA LEU A 65 -5.72 -10.18 -12.99
C LEU A 65 -6.38 -10.26 -14.37
N ASP A 66 -5.72 -9.77 -15.43
CA ASP A 66 -6.20 -9.87 -16.81
C ASP A 66 -6.54 -11.31 -17.21
N PHE A 67 -5.87 -12.30 -16.63
CA PHE A 67 -6.16 -13.72 -16.85
C PHE A 67 -7.49 -14.19 -16.27
N LEU A 68 -8.06 -13.51 -15.26
CA LEU A 68 -9.38 -13.88 -14.72
C LEU A 68 -10.54 -13.46 -15.63
N PHE A 69 -10.32 -12.52 -16.56
CA PHE A 69 -11.35 -12.01 -17.46
C PHE A 69 -11.19 -12.49 -18.91
N LYS A 70 -10.14 -13.25 -19.21
CA LYS A 70 -10.07 -13.98 -20.48
C LYS A 70 -11.15 -15.07 -20.45
N LYS A 71 -12.26 -14.81 -21.14
CA LYS A 71 -13.23 -15.84 -21.54
C LYS A 71 -12.45 -17.02 -22.12
N PRO A 72 -12.81 -18.27 -21.81
CA PRO A 72 -12.37 -19.39 -22.63
C PRO A 72 -12.97 -19.15 -24.02
N SER A 73 -12.17 -18.60 -24.92
CA SER A 73 -12.48 -18.63 -26.35
C SER A 73 -12.35 -20.09 -26.76
N GLU A 74 -13.50 -20.77 -26.67
CA GLU A 74 -13.93 -21.88 -27.51
C GLU A 74 -12.77 -22.74 -28.02
N GLU A 75 -12.46 -23.79 -27.25
CA GLU A 75 -12.01 -25.04 -27.84
C GLU A 75 -13.16 -25.59 -28.72
N GLU A 76 -13.33 -25.00 -29.91
CA GLU A 76 -13.95 -25.72 -31.02
C GLU A 76 -13.03 -26.87 -31.37
N ASN A 77 -13.33 -27.99 -30.71
CA ASN A 77 -12.99 -29.34 -31.11
C ASN A 77 -13.35 -29.52 -32.58
N ASN A 78 -12.40 -29.29 -33.48
CA ASN A 78 -12.49 -29.81 -34.84
C ASN A 78 -11.96 -31.24 -34.86
N SER A 79 -12.72 -32.12 -34.21
CA SER A 79 -12.64 -33.57 -34.34
C SER A 79 -13.88 -34.02 -35.09
N ASN A 80 -13.77 -34.14 -36.42
CA ASN A 80 -14.45 -35.09 -37.31
C ASN A 80 -14.64 -34.47 -38.71
N GLN A 81 -13.77 -34.83 -39.65
CA GLN A 81 -14.08 -35.84 -40.68
C GLN A 81 -12.83 -36.18 -41.50
#